data_AF-A0AA37XJJ3-F1
#
_entry.id   AF-A0AA37XJJ3-F1
#
_cell.length_a   1.000
_cell.length_b   1.000
_cell.length_c   1.000
_cell.angle_alpha   90.00
_cell.angle_beta   90.00
_cell.angle_gamma   90.00
#
_symmetry.space_group_name_H-M   'P 1'
#
loop_
_entity.id
_entity.type
_entity.pdbx_description
1 polymer ?
#
loop_
_entity_poly.entity_id
_entity_poly.type
_entity_poly.pdbx_seq_one_letter_code
_entity_poly.pdbx_strand_id
1 'polypeptide(L)'
;MERAQADYMGMLATVMNALALQDTLENVGVPTRVQTSIEMRQVAEPYIRRRAERHLEKGRVVIFAGGTGNPYFSTDSTAALRAAEINADVILMAKNGVDGVYSADPKEDGEAVKFEELTHLEVISKGLQVMDSTASSLSMDNDIPVVVFNLNLSGNIERAVMGENIGTTVKGK
;
A
#
# COMPACT_ATOMS: atom_id res chain seq x y z
N MET A 1 9.50 -20.23 16.27
CA MET A 1 8.80 -18.99 16.67
C MET A 1 7.38 -19.11 16.16
N GLU A 2 6.37 -18.89 17.02
CA GLU A 2 4.97 -18.94 16.61
C GLU A 2 4.68 -17.84 15.59
N ARG A 3 3.94 -18.15 14.52
CA ARG A 3 3.66 -17.22 13.42
C ARG A 3 3.07 -15.90 13.92
N ALA A 4 2.14 -15.95 14.87
CA ALA A 4 1.53 -14.76 15.45
C ALA A 4 2.55 -13.82 16.13
N GLN A 5 3.55 -14.39 16.82
CA GLN A 5 4.61 -13.60 17.45
C GLN A 5 5.49 -12.91 16.39
N ALA A 6 5.80 -13.60 15.29
CA ALA A 6 6.55 -13.02 14.18
C ALA A 6 5.80 -11.86 13.53
N ASP A 7 4.48 -12.00 13.34
CA ASP A 7 3.64 -10.95 12.77
C ASP A 7 3.55 -9.73 13.70
N TYR A 8 3.46 -9.91 15.03
CA TYR A 8 3.55 -8.79 15.98
C TYR A 8 4.90 -8.07 15.92
N MET A 9 6.00 -8.80 15.81
CA MET A 9 7.31 -8.19 15.62
C MET A 9 7.37 -7.40 14.31
N GLY A 10 6.81 -7.93 13.23
CA GLY A 10 6.68 -7.23 11.95
C GLY A 10 5.84 -5.95 12.08
N MET A 11 4.71 -6.01 12.76
CA MET A 11 3.86 -4.83 13.02
C MET A 11 4.61 -3.75 13.79
N LEU A 12 5.38 -4.10 14.82
CA LEU A 12 6.22 -3.14 15.55
C LEU A 12 7.33 -2.56 14.67
N ALA A 13 7.93 -3.35 13.77
CA ALA A 13 8.91 -2.84 12.80
C ALA A 13 8.28 -1.79 11.87
N THR A 14 7.02 -1.96 11.44
CA THR A 14 6.33 -0.92 10.64
C THR A 14 6.14 0.38 11.42
N VAL A 15 5.95 0.31 12.74
CA VAL A 15 5.86 1.50 13.61
C VAL A 15 7.21 2.22 13.67
N MET A 16 8.31 1.49 13.84
CA MET A 16 9.65 2.07 13.81
C MET A 16 9.92 2.81 12.49
N ASN A 17 9.57 2.18 11.36
CA ASN A 17 9.69 2.80 10.04
C ASN A 17 8.81 4.05 9.89
N ALA A 18 7.58 4.01 10.41
CA ALA A 18 6.67 5.14 10.34
C ALA A 18 7.17 6.36 11.11
N LEU A 19 7.77 6.15 12.29
CA LEU A 19 8.39 7.23 13.06
C LEU A 19 9.60 7.84 12.33
N ALA A 20 10.45 7.01 11.72
CA ALA A 20 11.57 7.48 10.93
C ALA A 20 11.11 8.27 9.68
N LEU A 21 10.07 7.79 9.00
CA LEU A 21 9.48 8.49 7.85
C LEU A 21 8.82 9.81 8.27
N GLN A 22 8.12 9.83 9.41
CA GLN A 22 7.54 11.05 9.98
C GLN A 22 8.62 12.12 10.22
N ASP A 23 9.71 11.76 10.91
CA ASP A 23 10.82 12.68 11.18
C ASP A 23 11.42 13.23 9.88
N THR A 24 11.63 12.36 8.89
CA THR A 24 12.16 12.76 7.58
C THR A 24 11.25 13.76 6.87
N LEU A 25 9.93 13.51 6.87
CA LEU A 25 8.93 14.39 6.26
C LEU A 25 8.79 15.72 7.00
N GLU A 26 8.78 15.70 8.33
CA GLU A 26 8.67 16.90 9.15
C GLU A 26 9.92 17.79 9.02
N ASN A 27 11.11 17.20 8.88
CA ASN A 27 12.35 17.93 8.63
C ASN A 27 12.37 18.68 7.29
N VAL A 28 11.56 18.25 6.31
CA VAL A 28 11.36 18.97 5.03
C VAL A 28 10.07 19.80 5.01
N GLY A 29 9.45 20.01 6.19
CA GLY A 29 8.30 20.90 6.36
C GLY A 29 6.95 20.28 5.97
N VAL A 30 6.86 18.95 5.79
CA VAL A 30 5.61 18.25 5.46
C VAL A 30 4.90 17.83 6.76
N PRO A 31 3.74 18.43 7.09
CA PRO A 31 3.02 18.08 8.32
C PRO A 31 2.53 16.64 8.27
N THR A 32 2.98 15.82 9.21
CA THR A 32 2.77 14.36 9.15
C THR A 32 2.15 13.83 10.45
N ARG A 33 1.36 12.75 10.37
CA ARG A 33 0.82 12.06 11.55
C ARG A 33 0.91 10.55 11.40
N VAL A 34 1.50 9.89 12.39
CA VAL A 34 1.52 8.43 12.48
C VAL A 34 0.28 7.96 13.24
N GLN A 35 -0.45 7.01 12.64
CA GLN A 35 -1.57 6.31 13.25
C GLN A 35 -1.33 4.81 13.29
N THR A 36 -1.56 4.18 14.44
CA THR A 36 -1.25 2.76 14.66
C THR A 36 -2.48 1.92 14.95
N SER A 37 -2.52 0.71 14.41
CA SER A 37 -3.57 -0.29 14.73
C SER A 37 -3.39 -0.90 16.13
N ILE A 38 -2.16 -0.87 16.67
CA ILE A 38 -1.84 -1.29 18.03
C ILE A 38 -1.73 -0.02 18.90
N GLU A 39 -2.53 0.09 19.95
CA GLU A 39 -2.54 1.27 20.82
C GLU A 39 -1.18 1.46 21.51
N MET A 40 -0.59 2.65 21.36
CA MET A 40 0.70 3.01 21.98
C MET A 40 0.71 4.48 22.40
N ARG A 41 0.12 4.74 23.57
CA ARG A 41 -0.28 6.06 24.08
C ARG A 41 0.76 7.18 23.97
N GLN A 42 2.04 6.88 24.17
CA GLN A 42 3.11 7.90 24.16
C GLN A 42 3.85 8.03 22.82
N VAL A 43 3.62 7.10 21.89
CA VAL A 43 4.44 6.94 20.68
C VAL A 43 3.72 7.44 19.44
N ALA A 44 2.47 7.04 19.25
CA ALA A 44 1.69 7.37 18.06
C ALA A 44 0.18 7.42 18.36
N GLU A 45 -0.58 8.08 17.50
CA GLU A 45 -2.04 8.14 17.64
C GLU A 45 -2.63 6.75 17.35
N PRO A 46 -3.64 6.26 18.10
CA PRO A 46 -4.39 5.09 17.66
C PRO A 46 -5.13 5.42 16.36
N TYR A 47 -5.23 4.44 15.46
CA TYR A 47 -6.01 4.60 14.24
C TYR A 47 -7.48 4.83 14.57
N ILE A 48 -8.00 5.96 14.11
CA ILE A 48 -9.42 6.31 14.16
C ILE A 48 -9.75 6.90 12.80
N ARG A 49 -10.58 6.19 12.01
CA ARG A 49 -10.95 6.58 10.63
C ARG A 49 -11.26 8.07 10.50
N ARG A 50 -12.20 8.59 11.29
CA ARG A 50 -12.60 10.01 11.26
C ARG A 50 -11.46 10.98 11.56
N ARG A 51 -10.48 10.56 12.37
CA ARG A 51 -9.29 11.36 12.67
C ARG A 51 -8.30 11.34 11.50
N ALA A 52 -8.14 10.20 10.82
CA ALA A 52 -7.35 10.09 9.59
C ALA A 52 -7.92 11.00 8.50
N GLU A 53 -9.23 10.88 8.22
CA GLU A 53 -9.96 11.74 7.27
C GLU A 53 -9.74 13.23 7.60
N ARG A 54 -9.87 13.62 8.88
CA ARG A 54 -9.65 15.01 9.32
C ARG A 54 -8.21 15.50 9.16
N HIS A 55 -7.21 14.62 9.22
CA HIS A 55 -5.82 14.99 8.95
C HIS A 55 -5.60 15.18 7.45
N LEU A 56 -6.16 14.30 6.62
CA LEU A 56 -6.10 14.40 5.15
C LEU A 56 -6.77 15.68 4.65
N GLU A 57 -7.95 16.04 5.16
CA GLU A 57 -8.63 17.32 4.87
C GLU A 57 -7.79 18.56 5.17
N LYS A 58 -6.82 18.46 6.09
CA LYS A 58 -5.91 19.55 6.48
C LYS A 58 -4.62 19.55 5.67
N GLY A 59 -4.50 18.70 4.64
CA GLY A 59 -3.30 18.57 3.82
C GLY A 59 -2.12 17.92 4.56
N ARG A 60 -2.39 17.08 5.56
CA ARG A 60 -1.34 16.34 6.28
C ARG A 60 -1.10 14.99 5.66
N VAL A 61 0.14 14.53 5.66
CA VAL A 61 0.47 13.14 5.35
C VAL A 61 0.08 12.28 6.55
N VAL A 62 -0.67 11.21 6.32
CA VAL A 62 -1.02 10.23 7.36
C VAL A 62 -0.30 8.93 7.07
N ILE A 63 0.53 8.47 8.02
CA ILE A 63 1.26 7.21 7.92
C ILE A 63 0.55 6.18 8.79
N PHE A 64 0.03 5.12 8.18
CA PHE A 64 -0.57 3.99 8.90
C PHE A 64 0.49 2.95 9.23
N ALA A 65 0.53 2.52 10.48
CA ALA A 65 1.46 1.52 10.97
C ALA A 65 0.80 0.49 11.89
N GLY A 66 1.51 -0.60 12.18
CA GLY A 66 0.98 -1.72 12.96
C GLY A 66 0.04 -2.62 12.17
N GLY A 67 0.13 -2.63 10.83
CA GLY A 67 -0.67 -3.49 9.96
C GLY A 67 -2.18 -3.32 10.18
N THR A 68 -2.94 -4.42 10.08
CA THR A 68 -4.35 -4.49 10.48
C THR A 68 -4.53 -4.57 12.00
N GLY A 69 -3.43 -4.66 12.77
CA GLY A 69 -3.42 -4.98 14.20
C GLY A 69 -3.59 -6.47 14.49
N ASN A 70 -3.80 -7.30 13.46
CA ASN A 70 -4.06 -8.73 13.60
C ASN A 70 -2.97 -9.55 12.89
N PRO A 71 -2.47 -10.63 13.52
CA PRO A 71 -1.63 -11.61 12.83
C PRO A 71 -2.33 -12.23 11.60
N TYR A 72 -1.54 -12.90 10.76
CA TYR A 72 -1.97 -13.57 9.52
C TYR A 72 -2.36 -12.65 8.35
N PHE A 73 -2.40 -11.34 8.55
CA PHE A 73 -2.62 -10.35 7.48
C PHE A 73 -1.31 -9.74 7.00
N SER A 74 -1.23 -9.48 5.70
CA SER A 74 -0.09 -8.81 5.09
C SER A 74 -0.18 -7.28 5.21
N THR A 75 0.90 -6.61 4.81
CA THR A 75 0.89 -5.15 4.60
C THR A 75 -0.02 -4.75 3.43
N ASP A 76 -0.11 -5.58 2.39
CA ASP A 76 -0.99 -5.34 1.23
C ASP A 76 -2.47 -5.34 1.63
N SER A 77 -2.86 -6.29 2.49
CA SER A 77 -4.20 -6.34 3.08
C SER A 77 -4.49 -5.11 3.93
N THR A 78 -3.48 -4.61 4.65
CA THR A 78 -3.58 -3.35 5.41
C THR A 78 -3.79 -2.16 4.49
N ALA A 79 -3.05 -2.08 3.38
CA ALA A 79 -3.17 -1.00 2.41
C ALA A 79 -4.57 -0.96 1.78
N ALA A 80 -5.08 -2.11 1.34
CA ALA A 80 -6.45 -2.22 0.82
C ALA A 80 -7.51 -1.84 1.86
N LEU A 81 -7.35 -2.27 3.11
CA LEU A 81 -8.27 -1.93 4.20
C LEU A 81 -8.28 -0.42 4.48
N ARG A 82 -7.10 0.18 4.64
CA ARG A 82 -7.01 1.62 4.95
C ARG A 82 -7.49 2.46 3.79
N ALA A 83 -7.20 2.08 2.55
CA ALA A 83 -7.72 2.72 1.36
C ALA A 83 -9.26 2.71 1.33
N ALA A 84 -9.89 1.56 1.59
CA ALA A 84 -11.35 1.45 1.65
C ALA A 84 -11.94 2.32 2.77
N GLU A 85 -11.32 2.33 3.96
CA GLU A 85 -11.83 3.10 5.10
C GLU A 85 -11.72 4.61 4.92
N ILE A 86 -10.69 5.12 4.26
CA ILE A 86 -10.52 6.56 3.99
C ILE A 86 -11.15 6.99 2.65
N ASN A 87 -11.77 6.05 1.92
CA ASN A 87 -12.27 6.23 0.55
C ASN A 87 -11.19 6.79 -0.39
N ALA A 88 -10.02 6.16 -0.42
CA ALA A 88 -8.94 6.55 -1.32
C ALA A 88 -9.34 6.28 -2.79
N ASP A 89 -8.99 7.20 -3.68
CA ASP A 89 -9.28 7.08 -5.12
C ASP A 89 -8.47 5.98 -5.81
N VAL A 90 -7.29 5.66 -5.27
CA VAL A 90 -6.35 4.68 -5.86
C VAL A 90 -5.34 4.20 -4.82
N ILE A 91 -4.90 2.95 -4.95
CA ILE A 91 -3.74 2.40 -4.24
C ILE A 91 -2.53 2.46 -5.16
N LEU A 92 -1.52 3.24 -4.77
CA LEU A 92 -0.24 3.32 -5.45
C LEU A 92 0.71 2.25 -4.88
N MET A 93 0.91 1.17 -5.62
CA MET A 93 1.77 0.06 -5.23
C MET A 93 3.16 0.20 -5.86
N ALA A 94 4.08 0.76 -5.09
CA ALA A 94 5.45 0.94 -5.51
C ALA A 94 6.27 -0.35 -5.29
N LYS A 95 6.80 -0.96 -6.35
CA LYS A 95 7.66 -2.14 -6.29
C LYS A 95 9.13 -1.75 -6.48
N ASN A 96 10.03 -2.50 -5.83
CA ASN A 96 11.47 -2.30 -5.96
C ASN A 96 12.00 -3.12 -7.15
N GLY A 97 12.44 -2.43 -8.20
CA GLY A 97 13.05 -3.06 -9.38
C GLY A 97 12.09 -3.79 -10.33
N VAL A 98 10.78 -3.62 -10.16
CA VAL A 98 9.75 -4.12 -11.09
C VAL A 98 8.85 -2.94 -11.46
N ASP A 99 8.61 -2.77 -12.76
CA ASP A 99 7.92 -1.61 -13.31
C ASP A 99 6.48 -1.87 -13.74
N GLY A 100 5.88 -2.97 -13.33
CA GLY A 100 4.47 -3.30 -13.57
C GLY A 100 4.15 -4.75 -13.23
N VAL A 101 3.02 -5.24 -13.73
CA VAL A 101 2.59 -6.63 -13.61
C VAL A 101 2.93 -7.36 -14.90
N TYR A 102 3.51 -8.55 -14.77
CA TYR A 102 3.97 -9.37 -15.89
C TYR A 102 3.25 -10.72 -15.88
N SER A 103 3.21 -11.39 -17.05
CA SER A 103 2.65 -12.74 -17.19
C SER A 103 3.43 -13.82 -16.43
N ALA A 104 4.73 -13.59 -16.19
CA ALA A 104 5.64 -14.43 -15.41
C ALA A 104 6.71 -13.52 -14.78
N ASP A 105 7.59 -14.04 -13.91
CA ASP A 105 8.70 -13.25 -13.38
C ASP A 105 9.68 -12.89 -14.54
N PRO A 106 9.84 -11.61 -14.91
CA PRO A 106 10.70 -11.22 -16.03
C PRO A 106 12.19 -11.49 -15.78
N LYS A 107 12.59 -11.84 -14.55
CA LYS A 107 13.96 -12.27 -14.23
C LYS A 107 14.20 -13.74 -14.52
N GLU A 108 13.15 -14.55 -14.49
CA GLU A 108 13.22 -16.00 -14.71
C GLU A 108 12.76 -16.39 -16.12
N ASP A 109 11.80 -15.65 -16.67
CA ASP A 109 11.20 -15.87 -17.98
C ASP A 109 11.42 -14.66 -18.90
N GLY A 110 12.24 -14.83 -19.93
CA GLY A 110 12.53 -13.79 -20.92
C GLY A 110 11.37 -13.50 -21.89
N GLU A 111 10.34 -14.35 -21.93
CA GLU A 111 9.12 -14.12 -22.71
C GLU A 111 8.01 -13.44 -21.89
N ALA A 112 8.29 -13.05 -20.64
CA ALA A 112 7.33 -12.37 -19.77
C ALA A 112 6.83 -11.07 -20.40
N VAL A 113 5.51 -10.98 -20.60
CA VAL A 113 4.86 -9.80 -21.17
C VAL A 113 4.30 -8.93 -20.06
N LYS A 114 4.62 -7.64 -20.10
CA LYS A 114 4.04 -6.64 -19.20
C LYS A 114 2.62 -6.30 -19.62
N PHE A 115 1.72 -6.24 -18.64
CA PHE A 115 0.36 -5.74 -18.84
C PHE A 115 0.32 -4.22 -18.63
N GLU A 116 -0.41 -3.49 -19.48
CA GLU A 116 -0.68 -2.06 -19.26
C GLU A 116 -1.90 -1.85 -18.36
N GLU A 117 -2.98 -2.60 -18.63
CA GLU A 117 -4.20 -2.59 -17.84
C GLU A 117 -4.66 -4.03 -17.56
N LEU A 118 -5.26 -4.23 -16.39
CA LEU A 118 -5.88 -5.49 -15.97
C LEU A 118 -7.16 -5.19 -15.20
N THR A 119 -8.11 -6.13 -15.19
CA THR A 119 -9.20 -6.10 -14.22
C THR A 119 -8.83 -6.84 -12.92
N HIS A 120 -9.56 -6.58 -11.84
CA HIS A 120 -9.35 -7.31 -10.59
C HIS A 120 -9.63 -8.81 -10.76
N LEU A 121 -10.64 -9.21 -11.54
CA LEU A 121 -10.90 -10.62 -11.83
C LEU A 121 -9.78 -11.25 -12.66
N GLU A 122 -9.16 -10.51 -13.60
CA GLU A 122 -8.01 -11.03 -14.35
C GLU A 122 -6.82 -11.31 -13.43
N VAL A 123 -6.52 -10.39 -12.49
CA VAL A 123 -5.46 -10.59 -11.50
C VAL A 123 -5.70 -11.86 -10.69
N ILE A 124 -6.92 -12.06 -10.20
CA ILE A 124 -7.28 -13.22 -9.38
C ILE A 124 -7.27 -14.51 -10.21
N SER A 125 -7.92 -14.52 -11.37
CA SER A 125 -8.10 -15.72 -12.21
C SER A 125 -6.79 -16.21 -12.84
N LYS A 126 -5.89 -15.29 -13.22
CA LYS A 126 -4.57 -15.62 -13.76
C LYS A 126 -3.53 -15.84 -12.65
N GLY A 127 -3.89 -15.63 -11.37
CA GLY A 127 -2.97 -15.80 -10.24
C GLY A 127 -1.79 -14.83 -10.26
N LEU A 128 -1.98 -13.63 -10.80
CA LEU A 128 -0.92 -12.62 -10.92
C LEU A 128 -0.56 -12.07 -9.53
N GLN A 129 0.72 -12.02 -9.22
CA GLN A 129 1.21 -11.58 -7.90
C GLN A 129 1.26 -10.05 -7.76
N VAL A 130 0.10 -9.40 -7.87
CA VAL A 130 -0.05 -7.96 -7.63
C VAL A 130 -0.02 -7.67 -6.14
N MET A 131 -1.00 -8.24 -5.42
CA MET A 131 -1.15 -8.22 -3.97
C MET A 131 -1.44 -9.65 -3.50
N ASP A 132 -1.48 -9.88 -2.18
CA ASP A 132 -2.08 -11.11 -1.68
C ASP A 132 -3.57 -11.22 -2.06
N SER A 133 -4.14 -12.42 -1.98
CA SER A 133 -5.52 -12.68 -2.41
C SER A 133 -6.57 -11.93 -1.60
N THR A 134 -6.33 -11.68 -0.31
CA THR A 134 -7.26 -10.94 0.56
C THR A 134 -7.27 -9.46 0.19
N ALA A 135 -6.10 -8.88 -0.02
CA ALA A 135 -5.97 -7.50 -0.51
C ALA A 135 -6.60 -7.30 -1.90
N SER A 136 -6.39 -8.28 -2.80
CA SER A 136 -6.95 -8.26 -4.15
C SER A 136 -8.49 -8.29 -4.14
N SER A 137 -9.08 -9.20 -3.36
CA SER A 137 -10.54 -9.27 -3.20
C SER A 137 -11.10 -8.02 -2.53
N LEU A 138 -10.44 -7.49 -1.50
CA LEU A 138 -10.91 -6.29 -0.80
C LEU A 138 -10.89 -5.06 -1.72
N SER A 139 -9.87 -4.94 -2.56
CA SER A 139 -9.79 -3.86 -3.56
C SER A 139 -10.87 -4.01 -4.62
N MET A 140 -11.13 -5.24 -5.09
CA MET A 140 -12.21 -5.54 -6.05
C MET A 140 -13.60 -5.23 -5.49
N ASP A 141 -13.89 -5.65 -4.26
CA ASP A 141 -15.21 -5.51 -3.64
C ASP A 141 -15.57 -4.04 -3.36
N ASN A 142 -14.55 -3.19 -3.19
CA ASN A 142 -14.71 -1.76 -2.98
C ASN A 142 -14.40 -0.93 -4.24
N ASP A 143 -14.20 -1.59 -5.40
CA ASP A 143 -13.88 -0.95 -6.68
C ASP A 143 -12.69 0.04 -6.59
N ILE A 144 -11.65 -0.31 -5.82
CA ILE A 144 -10.45 0.52 -5.60
C ILE A 144 -9.37 0.19 -6.63
N PRO A 145 -9.05 1.11 -7.56
CA PRO A 145 -7.99 0.90 -8.52
C PRO A 145 -6.62 0.73 -7.84
N VAL A 146 -5.75 -0.08 -8.45
CA VAL A 146 -4.37 -0.29 -8.01
C VAL A 146 -3.42 0.04 -9.15
N VAL A 147 -2.44 0.90 -8.93
CA VAL A 147 -1.38 1.21 -9.90
C VAL A 147 -0.07 0.65 -9.42
N VAL A 148 0.49 -0.31 -10.15
CA VAL A 148 1.78 -0.93 -9.87
C VAL A 148 2.86 -0.25 -10.68
N PHE A 149 3.90 0.27 -10.03
CA PHE A 149 4.99 0.97 -10.70
C PHE A 149 6.33 0.81 -9.98
N ASN A 150 7.42 1.12 -10.70
CA ASN A 150 8.78 1.05 -10.15
C ASN A 150 9.10 2.27 -9.28
N LEU A 151 9.45 2.04 -8.02
CA LEU A 151 9.84 3.10 -7.08
C LEU A 151 11.24 3.69 -7.37
N ASN A 152 12.14 2.90 -7.95
CA ASN A 152 13.56 3.26 -8.10
C ASN A 152 13.80 4.33 -9.17
N LEU A 153 12.81 4.61 -10.01
CA LEU A 153 12.90 5.67 -11.00
C LEU A 153 12.42 7.00 -10.39
N SER A 154 13.33 7.96 -10.31
CA SER A 154 13.04 9.30 -9.79
C SER A 154 11.85 9.93 -10.52
N GLY A 155 10.95 10.56 -9.77
CA GLY A 155 9.73 11.19 -10.28
C GLY A 155 8.54 10.26 -10.50
N ASN A 156 8.68 8.93 -10.39
CA ASN A 156 7.56 8.02 -10.69
C ASN A 156 6.35 8.18 -9.76
N ILE A 157 6.54 8.55 -8.49
CA ILE A 157 5.40 8.82 -7.59
C ILE A 157 4.58 10.00 -8.13
N GLU A 158 5.24 11.08 -8.53
CA GLU A 158 4.57 12.26 -9.10
C GLU A 158 3.85 11.90 -10.41
N ARG A 159 4.52 11.18 -11.31
CA ARG A 159 3.96 10.73 -12.59
C ARG A 159 2.72 9.84 -12.39
N ALA A 160 2.74 8.93 -11.41
CA ALA A 160 1.59 8.10 -11.06
C ALA A 160 0.41 8.95 -10.60
N VAL A 161 0.65 9.92 -9.71
CA VAL A 161 -0.39 10.83 -9.19
C VAL A 161 -0.95 11.74 -10.28
N MET A 162 -0.11 12.15 -11.24
CA MET A 162 -0.52 12.96 -12.39
C MET A 162 -1.29 12.16 -13.46
N GLY A 163 -1.46 10.84 -13.26
CA GLY A 163 -2.19 9.98 -14.19
C GLY A 163 -1.43 9.64 -15.47
N GLU A 164 -0.10 9.77 -15.48
CA GLU A 164 0.70 9.26 -16.59
C GLU A 164 0.57 7.74 -16.68
N ASN A 165 0.60 7.19 -17.90
CA ASN A 165 0.57 5.75 -18.10
C ASN A 165 1.94 5.15 -17.73
N ILE A 166 2.13 4.89 -16.43
CA ILE A 166 3.30 4.22 -15.88
C ILE A 166 2.90 2.90 -15.23
N GLY A 167 3.67 1.87 -15.57
CA GLY A 167 3.48 0.54 -15.03
C GLY A 167 2.20 -0.15 -15.47
N THR A 168 1.42 -0.64 -14.50
CA THR A 168 0.18 -1.38 -14.78
C THR A 168 -0.94 -0.87 -13.91
N THR A 169 -2.07 -0.56 -14.52
CA THR A 169 -3.29 -0.17 -13.80
C THR A 169 -4.26 -1.34 -13.69
N VAL A 170 -4.59 -1.73 -12.47
CA VAL A 170 -5.65 -2.69 -12.17
C VAL A 170 -6.90 -1.92 -11.80
N LYS A 171 -7.98 -2.04 -12.57
CA LYS A 171 -9.24 -1.33 -12.33
C LYS A 171 -10.43 -2.12 -12.86
N GLY A 172 -11.58 -1.94 -12.23
CA GLY A 172 -12.82 -2.62 -12.63
C GLY A 172 -12.81 -4.11 -12.30
N LYS A 173 -13.98 -4.75 -12.48
CA LYS A 173 -14.19 -6.17 -12.16
C LYS A 173 -13.69 -7.05 -13.28
#